data_AF-A0A919M2Y7-F1
#
_entry.id   AF-A0A919M2Y7-F1
#
_cell.length_a   1.000
_cell.length_b   1.000
_cell.length_c   1.000
_cell.angle_alpha   90.00
_cell.angle_beta   90.00
_cell.angle_gamma   90.00
#
_symmetry.space_group_name_H-M   'P 1'
#
loop_
_entity.id
_entity.type
_entity.pdbx_description
1 polymer ?
#
loop_
_entity_poly.entity_id
_entity_poly.type
_entity_poly.pdbx_seq_one_letter_code
_entity_poly.pdbx_strand_id
1 'polypeptide(L)'
;MDIVLVDIGLPGEDGFSVLNYLHELGHYGLVVVSARGQQQDKLQALSLGADAYLIKPVNFAHLAETLTALGARLRQTVRRLRLRRRSARRRPSPRQLASARG
;
A
#
# COMPACT_ATOMS: atom_id res chain seq x y z
N MET A 1 8.48 0.60 -4.10
CA MET A 1 7.09 0.33 -3.69
C MET A 1 6.37 0.13 -4.99
N ASP A 2 5.99 -1.11 -5.20
CA ASP A 2 5.38 -1.60 -6.42
C ASP A 2 3.90 -1.85 -6.13
N ILE A 3 3.09 -1.92 -7.19
CA ILE A 3 1.67 -2.24 -7.07
C ILE A 3 1.46 -3.64 -7.60
N VAL A 4 0.72 -4.45 -6.84
CA VAL A 4 0.35 -5.82 -7.20
C VAL A 4 -1.13 -5.86 -7.50
N LEU A 5 -1.50 -6.47 -8.63
CA LEU A 5 -2.88 -6.81 -8.95
C LEU A 5 -3.12 -8.26 -8.51
N VAL A 6 -4.14 -8.47 -7.69
CA VAL A 6 -4.48 -9.79 -7.13
C VAL A 6 -5.83 -10.22 -7.67
N ASP A 7 -5.89 -11.41 -8.28
CA ASP A 7 -7.14 -12.05 -8.67
C ASP A 7 -7.57 -13.03 -7.58
N ILE A 8 -8.73 -12.79 -6.97
CA ILE A 8 -9.29 -13.65 -5.91
C ILE A 8 -10.33 -14.64 -6.44
N GLY A 9 -10.60 -14.64 -7.74
CA GLY A 9 -11.57 -15.49 -8.40
C GLY A 9 -10.99 -16.78 -8.98
N LEU A 10 -9.69 -17.04 -8.85
CA LEU A 10 -9.05 -18.21 -9.45
C LEU A 10 -9.42 -19.50 -8.71
N PRO A 11 -9.80 -20.58 -9.42
CA PRO A 11 -10.04 -21.88 -8.80
C PRO A 11 -8.73 -22.47 -8.24
N GLY A 12 -8.81 -23.07 -7.05
CA GLY A 12 -7.69 -23.78 -6.43
C GLY A 12 -6.90 -22.98 -5.37
N GLU A 13 -7.06 -21.65 -5.31
CA GLU A 13 -6.42 -20.83 -4.27
C GLU A 13 -7.44 -19.93 -3.55
N ASP A 14 -7.25 -19.76 -2.24
CA ASP A 14 -7.94 -18.71 -1.49
C ASP A 14 -7.22 -17.37 -1.75
N GLY A 15 -7.63 -16.65 -2.78
CA GLY A 15 -6.98 -15.38 -3.14
C GLY A 15 -7.03 -14.32 -2.03
N PHE A 16 -7.90 -14.47 -1.01
CA PHE A 16 -7.85 -13.64 0.19
C PHE A 16 -6.65 -13.98 1.09
N SER A 17 -6.23 -15.24 1.14
CA SER A 17 -5.00 -15.65 1.82
C SER A 17 -3.76 -15.04 1.14
N VAL A 18 -3.71 -15.02 -0.19
CA VAL A 18 -2.64 -14.34 -0.94
C VAL A 18 -2.63 -12.83 -0.66
N LEU A 19 -3.81 -12.20 -0.65
CA LEU A 19 -3.94 -10.79 -0.31
C LEU A 19 -3.40 -10.49 1.09
N ASN A 20 -3.79 -11.30 2.09
CA ASN A 20 -3.33 -11.15 3.47
C ASN A 20 -1.80 -11.33 3.57
N TYR A 21 -1.25 -12.36 2.93
CA TYR A 21 0.19 -12.60 2.91
C TYR A 21 0.97 -11.41 2.31
N LEU A 22 0.52 -10.87 1.17
CA LEU A 22 1.15 -9.71 0.54
C LEU A 22 1.04 -8.44 1.40
N HIS A 23 -0.06 -8.29 2.13
CA HIS A 23 -0.25 -7.19 3.07
C HIS A 23 0.74 -7.27 4.23
N GLU A 24 0.92 -8.46 4.81
CA GLU A 24 1.87 -8.71 5.91
C GLU A 24 3.32 -8.42 5.52
N LEU A 25 3.70 -8.65 4.25
CA LEU A 25 5.02 -8.25 3.73
C LEU A 25 5.21 -6.72 3.74
N GLY A 26 4.15 -5.92 3.69
CA GLY A 26 4.18 -4.48 3.99
C GLY A 26 4.89 -3.57 2.97
N HIS A 27 5.14 -4.04 1.75
CA HIS A 27 5.94 -3.32 0.74
C HIS A 27 5.23 -3.03 -0.58
N TYR A 28 3.98 -3.48 -0.72
CA TYR A 28 3.18 -3.39 -1.94
C TYR A 28 1.96 -2.51 -1.75
N GLY A 29 1.55 -1.81 -2.81
CA GLY A 29 0.17 -1.37 -2.96
C GLY A 29 -0.65 -2.52 -3.53
N LEU A 30 -1.83 -2.78 -2.98
CA LEU A 30 -2.61 -3.98 -3.30
C LEU A 30 -3.91 -3.60 -3.99
N VAL A 31 -4.11 -4.04 -5.23
CA VAL A 31 -5.35 -3.82 -5.98
C VAL A 31 -5.98 -5.18 -6.30
N VAL A 32 -7.18 -5.42 -5.80
CA VAL A 32 -7.92 -6.64 -6.13
C VAL A 32 -8.67 -6.44 -7.44
N VAL A 33 -8.60 -7.44 -8.33
CA VAL A 33 -9.35 -7.47 -9.59
C VAL A 33 -10.08 -8.81 -9.71
N SER A 34 -11.41 -8.82 -9.57
CA SER A 34 -12.18 -10.06 -9.40
C SER A 34 -13.50 -10.06 -10.18
N ALA A 35 -13.96 -11.23 -10.61
CA ALA A 35 -15.33 -11.40 -11.11
C ALA A 35 -16.37 -11.38 -9.97
N ARG A 36 -15.94 -11.54 -8.71
CA ARG A 36 -16.83 -11.48 -7.54
C ARG A 36 -17.25 -10.03 -7.30
N GLY A 37 -18.54 -9.75 -7.44
CA GLY A 37 -19.10 -8.41 -7.33
C GLY A 37 -19.87 -8.13 -6.03
N GLN A 38 -19.93 -9.08 -5.10
CA GLN A 38 -20.68 -8.90 -3.87
C GLN A 38 -20.03 -7.84 -2.99
N GLN A 39 -20.85 -7.04 -2.31
CA GLN A 39 -20.36 -6.01 -1.40
C GLN A 39 -19.50 -6.61 -0.27
N GLN A 40 -19.83 -7.82 0.19
CA GLN A 40 -19.05 -8.53 1.21
C GLN A 40 -17.63 -8.85 0.77
N ASP A 41 -17.42 -9.33 -0.47
CA ASP A 41 -16.09 -9.61 -1.01
C ASP A 41 -15.22 -8.35 -1.04
N LYS A 42 -15.81 -7.22 -1.45
CA LYS A 42 -15.12 -5.92 -1.48
C LYS A 42 -14.73 -5.46 -0.07
N LEU A 43 -15.65 -5.55 0.89
CA LEU A 43 -15.39 -5.17 2.28
C LEU A 43 -14.31 -6.04 2.91
N GLN A 44 -14.34 -7.35 2.66
CA GLN A 44 -13.33 -8.28 3.13
C GLN A 44 -11.94 -7.94 2.55
N ALA A 45 -11.83 -7.74 1.24
CA ALA A 45 -10.56 -7.38 0.60
C ALA A 45 -9.95 -6.09 1.18
N LEU A 46 -10.77 -5.04 1.34
CA LEU A 46 -10.30 -3.78 1.92
C LEU A 46 -9.86 -3.95 3.38
N SER A 47 -10.56 -4.80 4.15
CA SER A 47 -10.20 -5.10 5.54
C SER A 47 -8.90 -5.89 5.66
N LEU A 48 -8.58 -6.71 4.65
CA LEU A 48 -7.32 -7.46 4.53
C LEU A 48 -6.17 -6.63 3.93
N GLY A 49 -6.36 -5.32 3.77
CA GLY A 49 -5.30 -4.41 3.36
C GLY A 49 -5.22 -4.12 1.86
N ALA A 50 -6.25 -4.47 1.08
CA ALA A 50 -6.36 -3.95 -0.28
C ALA A 50 -6.52 -2.42 -0.28
N ASP A 51 -5.82 -1.74 -1.17
CA ASP A 51 -5.97 -0.31 -1.43
C ASP A 51 -7.16 -0.02 -2.36
N ALA A 52 -7.51 -0.96 -3.22
CA ALA A 52 -8.64 -0.86 -4.14
C ALA A 52 -9.20 -2.23 -4.53
N TYR A 53 -10.45 -2.25 -4.99
CA TYR A 53 -11.14 -3.43 -5.49
C TYR A 53 -11.90 -3.08 -6.77
N LEU A 54 -11.59 -3.79 -7.86
CA LEU A 54 -12.17 -3.59 -9.18
C LEU A 54 -12.88 -4.87 -9.64
N ILE A 55 -14.10 -4.71 -10.15
CA ILE A 55 -14.90 -5.83 -10.66
C ILE A 55 -14.61 -6.04 -12.15
N LYS A 56 -14.45 -7.30 -12.56
CA LYS A 56 -14.32 -7.69 -13.97
C LYS A 56 -15.69 -7.67 -14.67
N PRO A 57 -15.77 -7.26 -15.96
CA PRO A 57 -14.66 -6.76 -16.78
C PRO A 57 -14.22 -5.35 -16.34
N VAL A 58 -12.91 -5.18 -16.18
CA VAL A 58 -12.34 -3.90 -15.74
C VAL A 58 -12.17 -2.98 -16.95
N ASN A 59 -12.69 -1.75 -16.82
CA ASN A 59 -12.36 -0.68 -17.75
C ASN A 59 -10.89 -0.26 -17.56
N PHE A 60 -10.09 -0.29 -18.63
CA PHE A 60 -8.66 0.05 -18.57
C PHE A 60 -8.37 1.49 -18.15
N ALA A 61 -9.24 2.45 -18.47
CA ALA A 61 -9.10 3.83 -17.99
C ALA A 61 -9.26 3.88 -16.47
N HIS A 62 -10.28 3.21 -15.93
CA HIS A 62 -10.49 3.14 -14.48
C HIS A 62 -9.34 2.41 -13.76
N LEU A 63 -8.80 1.34 -14.36
CA LEU A 63 -7.60 0.68 -13.84
C LEU A 63 -6.40 1.64 -13.83
N ALA A 64 -6.14 2.33 -14.94
CA ALA A 64 -5.02 3.27 -15.05
C ALA A 64 -5.13 4.42 -14.04
N GLU A 65 -6.33 4.98 -13.84
CA GLU A 65 -6.60 6.00 -12.82
C GLU A 65 -6.32 5.48 -11.41
N THR A 66 -6.82 4.28 -11.09
CA THR A 66 -6.61 3.63 -9.79
C THR A 66 -5.12 3.43 -9.50
N LEU A 67 -4.37 2.88 -10.47
CA LEU A 67 -2.94 2.63 -10.33
C LEU A 67 -2.13 3.93 -10.23
N THR A 68 -2.50 4.95 -11.01
CA THR A 68 -1.86 6.27 -10.98
C THR A 68 -2.04 6.95 -9.63
N ALA A 69 -3.27 6.96 -9.13
CA ALA A 69 -3.60 7.55 -7.82
C ALA A 69 -2.89 6.83 -6.68
N LEU A 70 -2.93 5.49 -6.67
CA LEU A 70 -2.24 4.68 -5.66
C LEU A 70 -0.72 4.91 -5.70
N GLY A 71 -0.12 4.88 -6.90
CA GLY A 71 1.30 5.13 -7.07
C GLY A 71 1.73 6.51 -6.57
N ALA A 72 0.91 7.54 -6.77
CA ALA A 72 1.15 8.88 -6.22
C ALA A 72 1.15 8.88 -4.68
N ARG A 73 0.15 8.23 -4.05
CA ARG A 73 0.03 8.11 -2.59
C ARG A 73 1.23 7.35 -1.98
N LEU A 74 1.65 6.25 -2.59
CA LEU A 74 2.81 5.46 -2.13
C LEU A 74 4.11 6.27 -2.21
N ARG A 75 4.36 6.98 -3.32
CA ARG A 75 5.53 7.85 -3.48
C ARG A 75 5.58 8.95 -2.43
N GLN A 76 4.44 9.58 -2.13
CA GLN A 76 4.35 10.61 -1.08
C GLN A 76 4.68 10.04 0.31
N THR A 77 4.17 8.85 0.61
CA THR A 77 4.44 8.14 1.88
C THR A 77 5.94 7.88 2.05
N VAL A 78 6.60 7.32 1.04
CA VAL A 78 8.05 7.07 1.07
C VAL A 78 8.84 8.36 1.22
N ARG A 79 8.48 9.42 0.49
CA ARG A 79 9.12 10.75 0.62
C ARG A 79 9.01 11.28 2.05
N ARG A 80 7.82 11.19 2.66
CA ARG A 80 7.58 11.64 4.04
C ARG A 80 8.42 10.85 5.05
N LEU A 81 8.49 9.53 4.92
CA LEU A 81 9.33 8.68 5.78
C LEU A 81 10.83 9.01 5.66
N ARG A 82 11.31 9.26 4.44
CA ARG A 82 12.70 9.68 4.20
C ARG A 82 13.02 11.03 4.83
N LEU A 83 12.12 12.01 4.72
CA LEU A 83 12.27 13.32 5.35
C LEU A 83 12.31 13.22 6.88
N ARG A 84 11.39 12.46 7.49
CA ARG A 84 11.37 12.24 8.94
C ARG A 84 12.67 11.62 9.46
N ARG A 85 13.20 10.62 8.75
CA ARG A 85 14.49 9.98 9.09
C ARG A 85 15.67 10.95 9.01
N ARG A 86 15.70 11.83 8.00
CA ARG A 86 16.76 12.85 7.86
C ARG A 86 16.74 13.88 8.98
N SER A 87 15.55 14.37 9.35
CA SER A 87 15.42 15.32 10.46
C SER A 87 15.77 14.70 11.81
N ALA A 88 15.41 13.43 12.05
CA ALA A 88 15.78 12.72 13.26
C ALA A 88 17.30 12.53 13.41
N ARG A 89 18.02 12.24 12.32
CA ARG A 89 19.50 12.12 12.31
C ARG A 89 20.24 13.45 12.50
N ARG A 90 19.59 14.58 12.21
CA ARG A 90 20.19 15.93 12.30
C ARG A 90 20.01 16.60 13.67
N ARG A 91 19.27 16.00 14.61
CA ARG A 91 19.20 16.54 15.98
C ARG A 91 20.54 16.28 16.70
N PRO A 92 21.27 17.31 17.14
CA PRO A 92 22.47 17.11 17.94
C PRO A 92 22.10 16.42 19.25
N SER A 93 22.97 15.52 19.71
CA SER A 93 22.77 14.85 20.99
C SER A 93 22.78 15.88 22.13
N PRO A 94 22.00 15.69 23.22
CA PRO A 94 21.99 16.60 24.37
C PRO A 94 23.40 16.87 24.94
N ARG A 95 24.32 15.90 24.81
CA ARG A 95 25.72 16.03 25.20
C ARG A 95 26.51 17.07 24.38
N GLN A 96 26.16 17.28 23.10
CA GLN A 96 26.82 18.27 22.22
C GLN A 96 26.30 19.69 22.42
N LEU A 97 25.12 19.86 23.02
CA LEU A 97 24.55 21.17 23.33
C LEU A 97 25.11 21.76 24.63
N ALA A 98 25.58 20.91 25.55
CA ALA A 98 26.15 21.34 26.84
C ALA A 98 27.59 21.88 26.73
N SER A 99 28.37 21.45 25.73
CA SER A 99 29.78 21.88 25.55
C SER A 99 29.95 23.20 24.79
N ALA A 100 28.87 23.76 24.22
CA ALA A 100 28.91 25.00 23.44
C ALA A 100 28.55 26.26 24.27
N ARG A 101 28.40 26.11 25.59
CA ARG A 101 28.10 27.20 26.55
C ARG A 101 29.23 27.43 27.58
N GLY A 102 30.42 26.88 27.33
CA GLY A 102 31.62 27.10 28.13
C GLY A 102 32.53 28.14 27.50
#